data_AF-A0A1V5VPA6-F1
#
_entry.id   AF-A0A1V5VPA6-F1
#
_cell.length_a   1.000
_cell.length_b   1.000
_cell.length_c   1.000
_cell.angle_alpha   90.00
_cell.angle_beta   90.00
_cell.angle_gamma   90.00
#
_symmetry.space_group_name_H-M   'P 1'
#
loop_
_entity.id
_entity.type
_entity.pdbx_description
1 polymer ?
#
loop_
_entity_poly.entity_id
_entity_poly.type
_entity_poly.pdbx_seq_one_letter_code
_entity_poly.pdbx_strand_id
1 'polypeptide(L)'
;MKNKVPFIYKMLYFVTKLVVDFLYYRKTYYVNTKNIPSNGTPLIVVSNHQNSLNDALAILYSTDIRRLRFLARADVFKHPIASKVLYFFGLLPVFRQRDGMENVKNNLNVFAEIENLIIQGNSIVLFPEAMHQDRHFLGRFYLSYTRLAFGAAERSGFEKEIFILPSANHYSDYYHIQEDVMQVYGTPISLKPYYELYKEQAREAQMQVNDIVRAQVDSLMLNIEDKENYEAIYFLLNTYGRKFARDQKVDPCKLPEKLKSDQKLVRLLKQVYAQNPAQLKELYAKALKYQKELNELKITDDMVERRVSFTQLISPVFAFILTFPLFVYGFLHHVIPYNIPKLLTRKIKDRLLHPSVFVGLNALILIPLLYIIYFILCLVISKSLIIAFIYLVTLPLFARFALYYRKHFFYFMKKIRLYKYGKKCYEKLDRARHLRFDIFQSVDMLWQD
;
A
#
# COMPACT_ATOMS: atom_id res chain seq x y z
N MET A 1 11.17 -22.83 23.31
CA MET A 1 10.72 -23.61 22.14
C MET A 1 10.72 -22.69 20.93
N LYS A 2 11.44 -23.00 19.84
CA LYS A 2 11.31 -22.26 18.58
C LYS A 2 9.83 -22.26 18.21
N ASN A 3 9.21 -21.09 18.08
CA ASN A 3 7.80 -20.92 17.69
C ASN A 3 7.58 -21.56 16.31
N LYS A 4 7.29 -22.87 16.28
CA LYS A 4 7.01 -23.60 15.04
C LYS A 4 5.72 -23.02 14.48
N VAL A 5 5.83 -22.40 13.30
CA VAL A 5 4.68 -21.86 12.58
C VAL A 5 3.76 -23.04 12.20
N PRO A 6 2.47 -23.03 12.61
CA PRO A 6 1.54 -24.13 12.33
C PRO A 6 1.40 -24.40 10.83
N PHE A 7 1.19 -25.66 10.44
CA PHE A 7 1.02 -26.04 9.03
C PHE A 7 -0.13 -25.26 8.36
N ILE A 8 -1.27 -25.15 9.05
CA ILE A 8 -2.44 -24.40 8.55
C ILE A 8 -2.08 -22.92 8.31
N TYR A 9 -1.28 -22.31 9.18
CA TYR A 9 -0.82 -20.92 8.98
C TYR A 9 0.05 -20.81 7.72
N LYS A 10 0.97 -21.75 7.49
CA LYS A 10 1.80 -21.77 6.28
C LYS A 10 0.96 -21.93 5.01
N MET A 11 -0.01 -22.85 5.03
CA MET A 11 -0.93 -23.07 3.91
C MET A 11 -1.70 -21.78 3.59
N LEU A 12 -2.32 -21.16 4.61
CA LEU A 12 -3.03 -19.89 4.45
C LEU A 12 -2.10 -18.78 3.97
N TYR A 13 -0.87 -18.69 4.47
CA TYR A 13 0.14 -17.73 4.01
C TYR A 13 0.35 -17.83 2.49
N PHE A 14 0.56 -19.03 1.95
CA PHE A 14 0.79 -19.19 0.50
C PHE A 14 -0.45 -18.87 -0.33
N VAL A 15 -1.62 -19.35 0.09
CA VAL A 15 -2.89 -19.09 -0.63
C VAL A 15 -3.20 -17.60 -0.66
N THR A 16 -3.12 -16.94 0.50
CA THR A 16 -3.42 -15.51 0.62
C THR A 16 -2.37 -14.65 -0.08
N LYS A 17 -1.08 -15.00 0.01
CA LYS A 17 0.00 -14.33 -0.74
C LYS A 17 -0.24 -14.41 -2.24
N LEU A 18 -0.66 -15.56 -2.77
CA LEU A 18 -1.00 -15.70 -4.18
C LEU A 18 -2.14 -14.73 -4.56
N VAL A 19 -3.23 -14.68 -3.78
CA VAL A 19 -4.33 -13.74 -4.07
C VAL A 19 -3.83 -12.28 -4.03
N VAL A 20 -3.04 -11.92 -3.01
CA VAL A 20 -2.58 -10.54 -2.82
C VAL A 20 -1.58 -10.11 -3.90
N ASP A 21 -0.50 -10.88 -4.11
CA ASP A 21 0.56 -10.50 -5.06
C ASP A 21 0.16 -10.73 -6.53
N PHE A 22 -0.71 -11.72 -6.82
CA PHE A 22 -1.07 -12.05 -8.21
C PHE A 22 -2.38 -11.43 -8.69
N LEU A 23 -3.41 -11.32 -7.83
CA LEU A 23 -4.73 -10.82 -8.24
C LEU A 23 -5.01 -9.41 -7.74
N TYR A 24 -4.59 -9.08 -6.53
CA TYR A 24 -4.89 -7.78 -5.95
C TYR A 24 -3.92 -6.69 -6.42
N TYR A 25 -2.61 -6.90 -6.27
CA TYR A 25 -1.59 -5.98 -6.79
C TYR A 25 -1.18 -6.34 -8.21
N ARG A 26 -0.75 -5.33 -8.98
CA ARG A 26 -0.14 -5.53 -10.30
C ARG A 26 1.32 -5.94 -10.15
N LYS A 27 2.06 -5.23 -9.30
CA LYS A 27 3.44 -5.51 -8.90
C LYS A 27 3.63 -5.20 -7.41
N THR A 28 4.31 -6.11 -6.73
CA THR A 28 4.75 -5.93 -5.35
C THR A 28 6.27 -5.82 -5.32
N TYR A 29 6.80 -4.76 -4.71
CA TYR A 29 8.24 -4.53 -4.55
C TYR A 29 8.65 -4.72 -3.10
N TYR A 30 9.53 -5.68 -2.85
CA TYR A 30 10.15 -5.90 -1.54
C TYR A 30 11.59 -5.41 -1.59
N VAL A 31 11.87 -4.28 -0.94
CA VAL A 31 13.15 -3.56 -1.05
C VAL A 31 13.90 -3.64 0.27
N ASN A 32 15.21 -3.90 0.20
CA ASN A 32 16.09 -4.02 1.36
C ASN A 32 15.70 -5.13 2.36
N THR A 33 15.08 -6.22 1.92
CA THR A 33 14.71 -7.36 2.80
C THR A 33 15.89 -8.00 3.52
N LYS A 34 17.11 -7.85 2.99
CA LYS A 34 18.36 -8.25 3.66
C LYS A 34 18.61 -7.56 5.00
N ASN A 35 17.96 -6.41 5.25
CA ASN A 35 18.07 -5.68 6.51
C ASN A 35 17.20 -6.28 7.61
N ILE A 36 16.30 -7.23 7.30
CA ILE A 36 15.44 -7.87 8.29
C ILE A 36 16.29 -8.80 9.16
N PRO A 37 16.39 -8.57 10.48
CA PRO A 37 17.13 -9.46 11.37
C PRO A 37 16.60 -10.90 11.33
N SER A 38 17.48 -11.88 11.58
CA SER A 38 17.14 -13.30 11.54
C SER A 38 16.02 -13.65 12.53
N ASN A 39 15.23 -14.66 12.20
CA ASN A 39 14.11 -15.10 13.04
C ASN A 39 14.63 -15.58 14.41
N GLY A 40 13.98 -15.14 15.49
CA GLY A 40 14.46 -15.33 16.86
C GLY A 40 15.20 -14.12 17.43
N THR A 41 15.49 -13.10 16.62
CA THR A 41 16.00 -11.81 17.12
C THR A 41 14.86 -11.03 17.79
N PRO A 42 15.03 -10.50 19.02
CA PRO A 42 14.09 -9.56 19.64
C PRO A 42 13.91 -8.32 18.75
N LEU A 43 12.77 -8.22 18.08
CA LEU A 43 12.58 -7.28 16.97
C LEU A 43 11.24 -6.57 17.06
N ILE A 44 11.25 -5.26 16.86
CA ILE A 44 10.07 -4.44 16.65
C ILE A 44 10.16 -3.79 15.27
N VAL A 45 9.25 -4.15 14.37
CA VAL A 45 9.11 -3.51 13.06
C VAL A 45 8.17 -2.33 13.20
N VAL A 46 8.63 -1.16 12.77
CA VAL A 46 7.90 0.11 12.90
C VAL A 46 7.68 0.68 11.51
N SER A 47 6.41 0.86 11.12
CA SER A 47 6.06 1.32 9.78
C SER A 47 5.05 2.46 9.79
N ASN A 48 5.03 3.26 8.72
CA ASN A 48 3.90 4.14 8.41
C ASN A 48 2.60 3.34 8.17
N HIS A 49 1.44 4.00 8.33
CA HIS A 49 0.12 3.37 8.21
C HIS A 49 -0.77 4.12 7.23
N GLN A 50 -0.95 3.57 6.03
CA GLN A 50 -1.69 4.24 4.94
C GLN A 50 -2.81 3.38 4.36
N ASN A 51 -2.77 2.06 4.54
CA ASN A 51 -3.73 1.15 3.93
C ASN A 51 -4.18 0.01 4.87
N SER A 52 -4.24 0.29 6.18
CA SER A 52 -4.88 -0.58 7.17
C SER A 52 -4.34 -2.03 7.15
N LEU A 53 -5.15 -3.03 6.77
CA LEU A 53 -4.74 -4.43 6.69
C LEU A 53 -3.64 -4.65 5.65
N ASN A 54 -3.66 -3.89 4.55
CA ASN A 54 -2.72 -4.05 3.45
C ASN A 54 -1.28 -3.70 3.87
N ASP A 55 -1.13 -2.77 4.81
CA ASP A 55 0.18 -2.44 5.40
C ASP A 55 0.76 -3.65 6.15
N ALA A 56 -0.10 -4.33 6.94
CA ALA A 56 0.29 -5.52 7.68
C ALA A 56 0.62 -6.70 6.76
N LEU A 57 -0.16 -6.90 5.70
CA LEU A 57 0.08 -7.94 4.71
C LEU A 57 1.37 -7.72 3.92
N ALA A 58 1.69 -6.47 3.56
CA ALA A 58 2.93 -6.15 2.88
C ALA A 58 4.17 -6.48 3.73
N ILE A 59 4.13 -6.20 5.04
CA ILE A 59 5.17 -6.62 5.98
C ILE A 59 5.20 -8.16 6.11
N LEU A 60 4.04 -8.81 6.28
CA LEU A 60 3.95 -10.26 6.42
C LEU A 60 4.56 -11.02 5.24
N TYR A 61 4.28 -10.57 4.01
CA TYR A 61 4.73 -11.26 2.81
C TYR A 61 6.15 -10.91 2.36
N SER A 62 6.74 -9.85 2.91
CA SER A 62 8.11 -9.43 2.64
C SER A 62 9.14 -9.99 3.62
N THR A 63 8.69 -10.51 4.77
CA THR A 63 9.53 -11.27 5.71
C THR A 63 9.58 -12.76 5.35
N ASP A 64 10.60 -13.46 5.83
CA ASP A 64 10.56 -14.93 5.92
C ASP A 64 9.36 -15.39 6.75
N ILE A 65 8.97 -16.67 6.56
CA ILE A 65 7.80 -17.24 7.23
C ILE A 65 8.10 -17.40 8.73
N ARG A 66 7.82 -16.33 9.48
CA ARG A 66 7.90 -16.24 10.93
C ARG A 66 6.56 -15.78 11.50
N ARG A 67 6.37 -16.00 12.80
CA ARG A 67 5.14 -15.63 13.49
C ARG A 67 5.22 -14.16 13.91
N LEU A 68 4.93 -13.26 12.98
CA LEU A 68 4.77 -11.83 13.29
C LEU A 68 3.61 -11.63 14.29
N ARG A 69 3.74 -10.63 15.15
CA ARG A 69 2.67 -10.19 16.06
C ARG A 69 2.29 -8.76 15.74
N PHE A 70 1.07 -8.54 15.29
CA PHE A 70 0.59 -7.21 14.93
C PHE A 70 -0.27 -6.64 16.06
N LEU A 71 -0.09 -5.37 16.36
CA LEU A 71 -0.95 -4.68 17.33
C LEU A 71 -2.17 -4.10 16.60
N ALA A 72 -3.36 -4.46 17.05
CA ALA A 72 -4.63 -4.00 16.50
C ALA A 72 -5.52 -3.43 17.61
N ARG A 73 -6.46 -2.55 17.26
CA ARG A 73 -7.35 -1.93 18.23
C ARG A 73 -8.19 -3.00 18.96
N ALA A 74 -8.33 -2.88 20.27
CA ALA A 74 -9.10 -3.84 21.06
C ALA A 74 -10.57 -3.97 20.62
N ASP A 75 -11.17 -2.94 20.02
CA ASP A 75 -12.57 -2.98 19.59
C ASP A 75 -12.84 -3.98 18.45
N VAL A 76 -11.83 -4.33 17.64
CA VAL A 76 -11.99 -5.38 16.61
C VAL A 76 -12.06 -6.79 17.21
N PHE A 77 -11.70 -6.96 18.49
CA PHE A 77 -11.75 -8.23 19.22
C PHE A 77 -13.05 -8.44 20.00
N LYS A 78 -14.01 -7.51 19.94
CA LYS A 78 -15.28 -7.60 20.70
C LYS A 78 -16.08 -8.88 20.40
N HIS A 79 -16.02 -9.37 19.16
CA HIS A 79 -16.76 -10.58 18.78
C HIS A 79 -15.91 -11.85 19.02
N PRO A 80 -16.39 -12.86 19.78
CA PRO A 80 -15.59 -14.02 20.18
C PRO A 80 -14.96 -14.79 19.01
N ILE A 81 -15.71 -14.98 17.92
CA ILE A 81 -15.21 -15.67 16.73
C ILE A 81 -14.13 -14.84 16.04
N ALA A 82 -14.35 -13.52 15.88
CA ALA A 82 -13.36 -12.64 15.26
C ALA A 82 -12.09 -12.59 16.09
N SER A 83 -12.23 -12.49 17.41
CA SER A 83 -11.12 -12.52 18.37
C SER A 83 -10.24 -13.76 18.20
N LYS A 84 -10.83 -14.97 18.18
CA LYS A 84 -10.09 -16.23 17.95
C LYS A 84 -9.33 -16.22 16.63
N VAL A 85 -9.95 -15.73 15.55
CA VAL A 85 -9.31 -15.64 14.22
C VAL A 85 -8.16 -14.63 14.23
N LEU A 86 -8.34 -13.46 14.83
CA LEU A 86 -7.30 -12.43 14.94
C LEU A 86 -6.09 -12.95 15.73
N TYR A 87 -6.32 -13.60 16.88
CA TYR A 87 -5.25 -14.24 17.66
C TYR A 87 -4.54 -15.35 16.86
N PHE A 88 -5.27 -16.15 16.08
CA PHE A 88 -4.66 -17.17 15.22
C PHE A 88 -3.67 -16.56 14.20
N PHE A 89 -4.01 -15.41 13.63
CA PHE A 89 -3.13 -14.65 12.73
C PHE A 89 -2.04 -13.84 13.46
N GLY A 90 -2.01 -13.87 14.80
CA GLY A 90 -1.00 -13.19 15.61
C GLY A 90 -1.34 -11.73 15.91
N LEU A 91 -2.59 -11.30 15.78
CA LEU A 91 -3.00 -9.96 16.18
C LEU A 91 -3.24 -9.92 17.69
N LEU A 92 -2.73 -8.88 18.34
CA LEU A 92 -2.89 -8.63 19.78
C LEU A 92 -3.67 -7.32 20.00
N PRO A 93 -4.63 -7.29 20.94
CA PRO A 93 -5.45 -6.11 21.20
C PRO A 93 -4.69 -5.04 21.95
N VAL A 94 -4.77 -3.78 21.52
CA VAL A 94 -4.22 -2.62 22.26
C VAL A 94 -5.32 -1.57 22.43
N PHE A 95 -5.39 -0.98 23.62
CA PHE A 95 -6.34 0.08 23.97
C PHE A 95 -5.70 1.45 23.76
N ARG A 96 -6.44 2.40 23.18
CA ARG A 96 -5.98 3.79 23.09
C ARG A 96 -6.30 4.52 24.40
N GLN A 97 -5.49 5.53 24.72
CA GLN A 97 -5.69 6.35 25.94
C GLN A 97 -7.09 6.99 26.00
N ARG A 98 -7.70 7.27 24.85
CA ARG A 98 -9.05 7.84 24.74
C ARG A 98 -10.20 6.84 24.95
N ASP A 99 -9.90 5.56 25.12
CA ASP A 99 -10.90 4.49 25.23
C ASP A 99 -11.34 4.25 26.69
N GLY A 100 -10.91 5.08 27.66
CA GLY A 100 -11.36 5.06 29.07
C GLY A 100 -10.36 4.49 30.10
N MET A 101 -10.50 4.89 31.38
CA MET A 101 -9.54 4.56 32.47
C MET A 101 -9.49 3.07 32.86
N GLU A 102 -10.60 2.31 32.76
CA GLU A 102 -10.59 0.86 33.03
C GLU A 102 -9.66 0.09 32.09
N ASN A 103 -9.44 0.61 30.88
CA ASN A 103 -8.56 0.00 29.88
C ASN A 103 -7.06 0.21 30.16
N VAL A 104 -6.70 1.03 31.16
CA VAL A 104 -5.30 1.26 31.54
C VAL A 104 -4.68 0.04 32.21
N LYS A 105 -5.41 -0.65 33.11
CA LYS A 105 -4.95 -1.91 33.73
C LYS A 105 -4.84 -3.04 32.71
N ASN A 106 -5.82 -3.15 31.80
CA ASN A 106 -5.78 -4.13 30.71
C ASN A 106 -4.61 -3.87 29.76
N ASN A 107 -4.26 -2.61 29.49
CA ASN A 107 -3.08 -2.26 28.71
C ASN A 107 -1.78 -2.72 29.39
N LEU A 108 -1.60 -2.50 30.70
CA LEU A 108 -0.36 -2.90 31.39
C LEU A 108 -0.09 -4.41 31.28
N ASN A 109 -1.13 -5.24 31.42
CA ASN A 109 -1.00 -6.70 31.26
C ASN A 109 -0.62 -7.09 29.82
N VAL A 110 -1.22 -6.45 28.82
CA VAL A 110 -0.91 -6.71 27.41
C VAL A 110 0.51 -6.25 27.05
N PHE A 111 0.96 -5.11 27.55
CA PHE A 111 2.32 -4.62 27.33
C PHE A 111 3.35 -5.60 27.90
N ALA A 112 3.14 -6.09 29.13
CA ALA A 112 4.00 -7.10 29.73
C ALA A 112 4.05 -8.41 28.92
N GLU A 113 2.92 -8.83 28.35
CA GLU A 113 2.88 -10.00 27.45
C GLU A 113 3.69 -9.75 26.17
N ILE A 114 3.51 -8.59 25.54
CA ILE A 114 4.25 -8.19 24.33
C ILE A 114 5.76 -8.11 24.61
N GLU A 115 6.15 -7.53 25.74
CA GLU A 115 7.55 -7.46 26.18
C GLU A 115 8.16 -8.86 26.35
N ASN A 116 7.44 -9.78 27.00
CA ASN A 116 7.88 -11.17 27.10
C ASN A 116 7.99 -11.85 25.73
N LEU A 117 7.09 -11.56 24.79
CA LEU A 117 7.17 -12.08 23.42
C LEU A 117 8.41 -11.54 22.69
N ILE A 118 8.74 -10.26 22.84
CA ILE A 118 9.98 -9.64 22.30
C ILE A 118 11.20 -10.35 22.87
N ILE A 119 11.27 -10.52 24.20
CA ILE A 119 12.37 -11.19 24.91
C ILE A 119 12.54 -12.64 24.41
N GLN A 120 11.46 -13.32 24.04
CA GLN A 120 11.48 -14.68 23.49
C GLN A 120 11.88 -14.74 21.99
N GLY A 121 12.20 -13.60 21.37
CA GLY A 121 12.63 -13.53 19.98
C GLY A 121 11.48 -13.46 18.96
N ASN A 122 10.26 -13.10 19.40
CA ASN A 122 9.18 -12.81 18.47
C ASN A 122 9.36 -11.43 17.87
N SER A 123 8.95 -11.28 16.60
CA SER A 123 8.91 -9.99 15.93
C SER A 123 7.54 -9.34 16.14
N ILE A 124 7.52 -8.17 16.76
CA ILE A 124 6.32 -7.35 16.93
C ILE A 124 6.26 -6.33 15.80
N VAL A 125 5.09 -6.08 15.25
CA VAL A 125 4.84 -5.08 14.21
C VAL A 125 3.83 -4.07 14.73
N LEU A 126 4.16 -2.80 14.59
CA LEU A 126 3.28 -1.71 15.02
C LEU A 126 3.40 -0.49 14.11
N PHE A 127 2.37 0.34 14.21
CA PHE A 127 2.20 1.55 13.45
C PHE A 127 2.14 2.73 14.43
N PRO A 128 3.23 3.48 14.61
CA PRO A 128 3.36 4.47 15.68
C PRO A 128 2.51 5.72 15.44
N GLU A 129 1.90 5.86 14.26
CA GLU A 129 0.91 6.92 13.95
C GLU A 129 -0.41 6.75 14.71
N ALA A 130 -0.68 5.53 15.19
CA ALA A 130 -1.92 5.13 15.87
C ALA A 130 -3.22 5.41 15.10
N MET A 131 -3.15 5.89 13.85
CA MET A 131 -4.23 6.07 12.89
C MET A 131 -3.65 5.85 11.49
N HIS A 132 -4.52 5.54 10.53
CA HIS A 132 -4.13 5.47 9.12
C HIS A 132 -4.25 6.86 8.47
N GLN A 133 -3.47 7.11 7.42
CA GLN A 133 -3.52 8.33 6.60
C GLN A 133 -4.10 8.02 5.22
N ASP A 134 -4.91 8.91 4.65
CA ASP A 134 -5.48 8.78 3.29
C ASP A 134 -4.62 9.43 2.20
N ARG A 135 -3.42 9.88 2.55
CA ARG A 135 -2.51 10.66 1.71
C ARG A 135 -1.06 10.24 1.93
N HIS A 136 -0.19 10.59 0.98
CA HIS A 136 1.26 10.46 1.14
C HIS A 136 1.80 11.48 2.15
N PHE A 137 1.62 11.18 3.43
CA PHE A 137 2.05 12.01 4.56
C PHE A 137 2.43 11.12 5.73
N LEU A 138 3.50 11.47 6.45
CA LEU A 138 3.91 10.77 7.66
C LEU A 138 3.34 11.44 8.91
N GLY A 139 2.34 10.82 9.53
CA GLY A 139 1.71 11.29 10.76
C GLY A 139 2.65 11.29 11.96
N ARG A 140 2.18 11.77 13.11
CA ARG A 140 2.95 11.87 14.36
C ARG A 140 3.34 10.48 14.87
N PHE A 141 4.59 10.28 15.28
CA PHE A 141 4.99 9.06 15.97
C PHE A 141 4.76 9.19 17.48
N TYR A 142 4.00 8.27 18.06
CA TYR A 142 3.85 8.13 19.51
C TYR A 142 4.98 7.28 20.09
N LEU A 143 5.40 7.56 21.33
CA LEU A 143 6.48 6.84 22.02
C LEU A 143 6.08 5.44 22.54
N SER A 144 4.87 4.95 22.26
CA SER A 144 4.39 3.67 22.81
C SER A 144 5.29 2.50 22.42
N TYR A 145 5.87 2.53 21.22
CA TYR A 145 6.74 1.47 20.75
C TYR A 145 8.14 1.52 21.35
N THR A 146 8.69 2.71 21.58
CA THR A 146 9.98 2.84 22.29
C THR A 146 9.81 2.46 23.75
N ARG A 147 8.67 2.80 24.38
CA ARG A 147 8.29 2.30 25.71
C ARG A 147 8.27 0.77 25.77
N LEU A 148 7.59 0.11 24.82
CA LEU A 148 7.59 -1.36 24.73
C LEU A 148 9.00 -1.93 24.53
N ALA A 149 9.81 -1.29 23.69
CA ALA A 149 11.14 -1.77 23.36
C ALA A 149 12.08 -1.69 24.57
N PHE A 150 12.12 -0.54 25.26
CA PHE A 150 12.92 -0.37 26.46
C PHE A 150 12.35 -1.13 27.66
N GLY A 151 11.02 -1.27 27.79
CA GLY A 151 10.39 -2.11 28.81
C GLY A 151 10.80 -3.59 28.65
N ALA A 152 10.87 -4.08 27.41
CA ALA A 152 11.41 -5.41 27.13
C ALA A 152 12.90 -5.52 27.48
N ALA A 153 13.69 -4.47 27.25
CA ALA A 153 15.11 -4.45 27.60
C ALA A 153 15.28 -4.51 29.13
N GLU A 154 14.57 -3.66 29.86
CA GLU A 154 14.55 -3.59 31.33
C GLU A 154 14.13 -4.92 31.94
N ARG A 155 13.04 -5.54 31.46
CA ARG A 155 12.58 -6.87 31.92
C ARG A 155 13.56 -7.99 31.64
N SER A 156 14.46 -7.82 30.66
CA SER A 156 15.54 -8.76 30.39
C SER A 156 16.84 -8.44 31.15
N GLY A 157 16.80 -7.52 32.11
CA GLY A 157 17.99 -7.08 32.85
C GLY A 157 18.99 -6.31 31.99
N PHE A 158 18.55 -5.75 30.85
CA PHE A 158 19.40 -5.12 29.82
C PHE A 158 20.45 -6.06 29.21
N GLU A 159 20.30 -7.38 29.36
CA GLU A 159 21.25 -8.37 28.82
C GLU A 159 21.00 -8.64 27.33
N LYS A 160 19.75 -8.53 26.88
CA LYS A 160 19.37 -8.79 25.50
C LYS A 160 19.49 -7.55 24.64
N GLU A 161 20.02 -7.72 23.44
CA GLU A 161 19.98 -6.71 22.40
C GLU A 161 18.61 -6.73 21.72
N ILE A 162 17.92 -5.59 21.78
CA ILE A 162 16.61 -5.40 21.15
C ILE A 162 16.78 -4.46 19.96
N PHE A 163 16.17 -4.85 18.84
CA PHE A 163 16.23 -4.09 17.60
C PHE A 163 14.88 -3.44 17.27
N ILE A 164 14.94 -2.20 16.79
CA ILE A 164 13.85 -1.56 16.08
C ILE A 164 14.20 -1.53 14.60
N LEU A 165 13.34 -2.06 13.74
CA LEU A 165 13.50 -2.02 12.28
C LEU A 165 12.50 -1.02 11.69
N PRO A 166 12.96 0.17 11.27
CA PRO A 166 12.16 1.10 10.50
C PRO A 166 11.78 0.48 9.15
N SER A 167 10.54 0.65 8.74
CA SER A 167 10.06 0.27 7.42
C SER A 167 9.04 1.25 6.88
N ALA A 168 8.74 1.18 5.60
CA ALA A 168 7.65 1.95 5.01
C ALA A 168 6.91 1.16 3.93
N ASN A 169 5.58 1.31 3.94
CA ASN A 169 4.70 1.00 2.83
C ASN A 169 4.56 2.23 1.93
N HIS A 170 4.62 2.01 0.63
CA HIS A 170 4.36 3.03 -0.37
C HIS A 170 3.48 2.46 -1.49
N TYR A 171 2.40 3.17 -1.83
CA TYR A 171 1.37 2.72 -2.75
C TYR A 171 1.30 3.65 -3.97
N SER A 172 1.03 3.11 -5.17
CA SER A 172 0.67 3.96 -6.31
C SER A 172 -0.75 4.51 -6.22
N ASP A 173 -1.65 3.77 -5.58
CA ASP A 173 -3.03 4.16 -5.26
C ASP A 173 -3.54 3.26 -4.11
N TYR A 174 -4.33 3.82 -3.21
CA TYR A 174 -4.79 3.14 -1.99
C TYR A 174 -6.06 2.32 -2.20
N TYR A 175 -6.88 2.68 -3.18
CA TYR A 175 -8.29 2.28 -3.27
C TYR A 175 -8.56 1.24 -4.35
N HIS A 176 -7.78 1.27 -5.43
CA HIS A 176 -7.99 0.44 -6.60
C HIS A 176 -7.17 -0.85 -6.55
N ILE A 177 -7.69 -1.88 -7.23
CA ILE A 177 -6.95 -3.13 -7.48
C ILE A 177 -6.07 -2.97 -8.71
N GLN A 178 -5.08 -3.83 -8.85
CA GLN A 178 -4.10 -3.83 -9.95
C GLN A 178 -3.22 -2.56 -9.96
N GLU A 179 -2.93 -2.09 -8.75
CA GLU A 179 -1.99 -1.02 -8.42
C GLU A 179 -0.68 -1.61 -7.91
N ASP A 180 0.36 -0.79 -7.79
CA ASP A 180 1.66 -1.21 -7.31
C ASP A 180 1.82 -0.89 -5.82
N VAL A 181 2.47 -1.79 -5.08
CA VAL A 181 2.85 -1.58 -3.68
C VAL A 181 4.33 -1.84 -3.51
N MET A 182 4.96 -1.06 -2.65
CA MET A 182 6.33 -1.25 -2.22
C MET A 182 6.40 -1.31 -0.70
N GLN A 183 7.04 -2.36 -0.18
CA GLN A 183 7.46 -2.46 1.20
C GLN A 183 8.98 -2.35 1.23
N VAL A 184 9.48 -1.37 1.97
CA VAL A 184 10.91 -1.08 2.07
C VAL A 184 11.36 -1.05 3.53
N TYR A 185 12.57 -1.55 3.77
CA TYR A 185 13.19 -1.59 5.09
C TYR A 185 14.39 -0.63 5.18
N GLY A 186 14.46 0.07 6.32
CA GLY A 186 15.61 0.87 6.73
C GLY A 186 16.68 0.00 7.38
N THR A 187 17.56 0.64 8.15
CA THR A 187 18.63 -0.04 8.89
C THR A 187 18.14 -0.38 10.30
N PRO A 188 18.29 -1.62 10.79
CA PRO A 188 17.96 -1.97 12.16
C PRO A 188 18.71 -1.09 13.16
N ILE A 189 18.00 -0.59 14.16
CA ILE A 189 18.54 0.24 15.24
C ILE A 189 18.66 -0.65 16.48
N SER A 190 19.88 -0.85 16.96
CA SER A 190 20.13 -1.49 18.26
C SER A 190 19.80 -0.52 19.39
N LEU A 191 19.10 -1.00 20.42
CA LEU A 191 18.82 -0.22 21.63
C LEU A 191 19.95 -0.27 22.66
N LYS A 192 20.89 -1.21 22.52
CA LYS A 192 21.97 -1.41 23.49
C LYS A 192 22.78 -0.13 23.78
N PRO A 193 23.12 0.72 22.79
CA PRO A 193 23.82 1.98 23.05
C PRO A 193 23.03 2.99 23.90
N TYR A 194 21.71 2.82 24.03
CA TYR A 194 20.83 3.74 24.75
C TYR A 194 20.42 3.23 26.14
N TYR A 195 20.92 2.06 26.58
CA TYR A 195 20.49 1.46 27.86
C TYR A 195 20.91 2.27 29.08
N GLU A 196 22.14 2.80 29.11
CA GLU A 196 22.58 3.64 30.24
C GLU A 196 21.80 4.95 30.28
N LEU A 197 21.62 5.60 29.12
CA LEU A 197 20.77 6.79 29.02
C LEU A 197 19.32 6.50 29.45
N TYR A 198 18.79 5.32 29.16
CA TYR A 198 17.44 4.94 29.58
C TYR A 198 17.31 4.79 31.10
N LYS A 199 18.32 4.22 31.77
CA LYS A 199 18.33 4.06 33.23
C LYS A 199 18.36 5.41 33.95
N GLU A 200 19.10 6.38 33.40
CA GLU A 200 19.19 7.73 33.96
C GLU A 200 17.99 8.60 33.57
N GLN A 201 17.63 8.58 32.29
CA GLN A 201 16.67 9.49 31.65
C GLN A 201 15.79 8.75 30.63
N ALA A 202 14.92 7.86 31.12
CA ALA A 202 14.07 6.99 30.30
C ALA A 202 13.33 7.70 29.16
N ARG A 203 12.77 8.90 29.41
CA ARG A 203 12.03 9.66 28.41
C ARG A 203 12.94 10.23 27.31
N GLU A 204 14.15 10.64 27.66
CA GLU A 204 15.12 11.18 26.69
C GLU A 204 15.59 10.09 25.74
N ALA A 205 16.01 8.94 26.26
CA ALA A 205 16.38 7.77 25.45
C ALA A 205 15.25 7.36 24.49
N GLN A 206 14.01 7.32 24.99
CA GLN A 206 12.83 7.02 24.17
C GLN A 206 12.60 8.03 23.04
N MET A 207 12.82 9.33 23.30
CA MET A 207 12.65 10.40 22.31
C MET A 207 13.77 10.36 21.25
N GLN A 208 15.03 10.23 21.67
CA GLN A 208 16.17 10.15 20.75
C GLN A 208 16.01 8.98 19.77
N VAL A 209 15.70 7.78 20.28
CA VAL A 209 15.44 6.61 19.42
C VAL A 209 14.24 6.86 18.50
N ASN A 210 13.18 7.49 19.02
CA ASN A 210 11.99 7.77 18.23
C ASN A 210 12.28 8.70 17.04
N ASP A 211 13.12 9.71 17.24
CA ASP A 211 13.48 10.67 16.20
C ASP A 211 14.32 10.01 15.10
N ILE A 212 15.25 9.14 15.47
CA ILE A 212 16.04 8.33 14.52
C ILE A 212 15.13 7.40 13.70
N VAL A 213 14.22 6.70 14.37
CA VAL A 213 13.27 5.79 13.70
C VAL A 213 12.37 6.57 12.74
N ARG A 214 11.82 7.71 13.20
CA ARG A 214 10.95 8.57 12.37
C ARG A 214 11.68 9.09 11.15
N ALA A 215 12.90 9.59 11.30
CA ALA A 215 13.71 10.11 10.19
C ALA A 215 14.00 9.02 9.15
N GLN A 216 14.29 7.78 9.60
CA GLN A 216 14.42 6.66 8.68
C GLN A 216 13.11 6.37 7.94
N VAL A 217 11.96 6.24 8.63
CA VAL A 217 10.67 5.98 7.96
C VAL A 217 10.33 7.09 6.95
N ASP A 218 10.54 8.35 7.30
CA ASP A 218 10.32 9.51 6.43
C ASP A 218 11.10 9.39 5.12
N SER A 219 12.39 9.04 5.21
CA SER A 219 13.27 8.89 4.04
C SER A 219 12.84 7.75 3.09
N LEU A 220 12.07 6.78 3.59
CA LEU A 220 11.66 5.57 2.86
C LEU A 220 10.34 5.71 2.10
N MET A 221 9.61 6.81 2.30
CA MET A 221 8.31 7.05 1.66
C MET A 221 8.21 8.43 1.03
N LEU A 222 7.14 8.66 0.29
CA LEU A 222 6.76 10.00 -0.14
C LEU A 222 6.04 10.69 1.03
N ASN A 223 6.59 11.78 1.53
CA ASN A 223 5.98 12.62 2.55
C ASN A 223 5.72 14.04 1.99
N ILE A 224 4.46 14.32 1.66
CA ILE A 224 3.97 15.64 1.25
C ILE A 224 3.39 16.31 2.51
N GLU A 225 4.17 17.18 3.12
CA GLU A 225 3.78 17.90 4.35
C GLU A 225 2.76 19.02 4.08
N ASP A 226 2.77 19.58 2.87
CA ASP A 226 1.82 20.61 2.44
C ASP A 226 0.44 19.99 2.17
N LYS A 227 -0.38 19.97 3.22
CA LYS A 227 -1.73 19.42 3.19
C LYS A 227 -2.73 20.30 2.44
N GLU A 228 -2.47 21.60 2.36
CA GLU A 228 -3.33 22.58 1.71
C GLU A 228 -3.25 22.43 0.18
N ASN A 229 -2.02 22.28 -0.35
CA ASN A 229 -1.77 22.13 -1.78
C ASN A 229 -1.57 20.68 -2.23
N TYR A 230 -1.88 19.70 -1.37
CA TYR A 230 -1.64 18.27 -1.61
C TYR A 230 -2.15 17.80 -2.97
N GLU A 231 -3.40 18.14 -3.33
CA GLU A 231 -4.01 17.70 -4.59
C GLU A 231 -3.24 18.20 -5.82
N ALA A 232 -2.77 19.44 -5.78
CA ALA A 232 -1.98 20.02 -6.86
C ALA A 232 -0.60 19.36 -6.97
N ILE A 233 0.09 19.18 -5.83
CA ILE A 233 1.39 18.51 -5.77
C ILE A 233 1.28 17.08 -6.27
N TYR A 234 0.31 16.32 -5.75
CA TYR A 234 0.10 14.93 -6.14
C TYR A 234 -0.27 14.80 -7.62
N PHE A 235 -1.07 15.74 -8.15
CA PHE A 235 -1.37 15.78 -9.59
C PHE A 235 -0.13 16.09 -10.44
N LEU A 236 0.73 17.03 -10.02
CA LEU A 236 2.01 17.33 -10.68
C LEU A 236 2.93 16.11 -10.69
N LEU A 237 3.06 15.39 -9.57
CA LEU A 237 3.86 14.16 -9.47
C LEU A 237 3.39 13.06 -10.45
N ASN A 238 2.07 12.97 -10.69
CA ASN A 238 1.50 11.97 -11.59
C ASN A 238 1.46 12.41 -13.07
N THR A 239 1.76 13.67 -13.35
CA THR A 239 1.82 14.26 -14.71
C THR A 239 3.25 14.65 -15.05
N TYR A 240 3.66 15.88 -14.73
CA TYR A 240 5.03 16.38 -14.93
C TYR A 240 6.08 15.49 -14.28
N GLY A 241 5.81 14.94 -13.10
CA GLY A 241 6.73 14.03 -12.39
C GLY A 241 7.16 12.82 -13.24
N ARG A 242 6.33 12.37 -14.19
CA ARG A 242 6.70 11.31 -15.14
C ARG A 242 7.71 11.77 -16.20
N LYS A 243 7.65 13.03 -16.65
CA LYS A 243 8.67 13.66 -17.49
C LYS A 243 9.95 13.83 -16.67
N PHE A 244 9.84 14.44 -15.49
CA PHE A 244 10.94 14.68 -14.56
C PHE A 244 11.74 13.40 -14.22
N ALA A 245 11.04 12.28 -14.04
CA ALA A 245 11.67 10.96 -13.88
C ALA A 245 12.48 10.53 -15.11
N ARG A 246 11.92 10.66 -16.31
CA ARG A 246 12.61 10.27 -17.56
C ARG A 246 13.81 11.16 -17.85
N ASP A 247 13.72 12.45 -17.59
CA ASP A 247 14.81 13.41 -17.77
C ASP A 247 16.01 13.06 -16.88
N GLN A 248 15.75 12.48 -15.70
CA GLN A 248 16.75 11.91 -14.79
C GLN A 248 17.16 10.47 -15.11
N LYS A 249 16.73 9.92 -16.26
CA LYS A 249 17.01 8.54 -16.70
C LYS A 249 16.49 7.46 -15.75
N VAL A 250 15.40 7.72 -15.03
CA VAL A 250 14.72 6.72 -14.20
C VAL A 250 13.35 6.35 -14.78
N ASP A 251 12.89 5.11 -14.55
CA ASP A 251 11.64 4.60 -15.12
C ASP A 251 10.43 4.94 -14.22
N PRO A 252 9.52 5.85 -14.63
CA PRO A 252 8.33 6.20 -13.85
C PRO A 252 7.31 5.05 -13.75
N CYS A 253 7.48 3.94 -14.48
CA CYS A 253 6.63 2.76 -14.41
C CYS A 253 7.05 1.77 -13.32
N LYS A 254 8.22 1.96 -12.68
CA LYS A 254 8.68 1.18 -11.53
C LYS A 254 8.54 2.00 -10.26
N LEU A 255 7.69 1.54 -9.34
CA LEU A 255 7.36 2.29 -8.13
C LEU A 255 8.58 2.73 -7.29
N PRO A 256 9.63 1.89 -7.08
CA PRO A 256 10.82 2.31 -6.33
C PRO A 256 11.62 3.43 -7.02
N GLU A 257 11.71 3.40 -8.35
CA GLU A 257 12.42 4.43 -9.13
C GLU A 257 11.60 5.72 -9.18
N LYS A 258 10.28 5.60 -9.38
CA LYS A 258 9.33 6.71 -9.32
C LYS A 258 9.38 7.42 -7.97
N LEU A 259 9.36 6.69 -6.85
CA LEU A 259 9.43 7.28 -5.51
C LEU A 259 10.67 8.17 -5.35
N LYS A 260 11.85 7.69 -5.77
CA LYS A 260 13.10 8.47 -5.67
C LYS A 260 13.00 9.78 -6.47
N SER A 261 12.39 9.73 -7.65
CA SER A 261 12.14 10.93 -8.47
C SER A 261 11.13 11.87 -7.81
N ASP A 262 10.02 11.34 -7.31
CA ASP A 262 8.97 12.13 -6.67
C ASP A 262 9.48 12.83 -5.40
N GLN A 263 10.29 12.14 -4.59
CA GLN A 263 10.93 12.75 -3.41
C GLN A 263 11.86 13.91 -3.77
N LYS A 264 12.53 13.86 -4.94
CA LYS A 264 13.35 14.99 -5.42
C LYS A 264 12.46 16.15 -5.88
N LEU A 265 11.40 15.85 -6.63
CA LEU A 265 10.47 16.86 -7.11
C LEU A 265 9.74 17.57 -5.95
N VAL A 266 9.28 16.84 -4.94
CA VAL A 266 8.66 17.44 -3.75
C VAL A 266 9.65 18.32 -2.99
N ARG A 267 10.92 17.90 -2.85
CA ARG A 267 11.96 18.72 -2.22
C ARG A 267 12.18 20.03 -2.99
N LEU A 268 12.24 19.97 -4.31
CA LEU A 268 12.34 21.15 -5.17
C LEU A 268 11.14 22.08 -4.98
N LEU A 269 9.91 21.56 -5.10
CA LEU A 269 8.70 22.36 -4.92
C LEU A 269 8.65 23.02 -3.55
N LYS A 270 9.10 22.32 -2.49
CA LYS A 270 9.21 22.87 -1.13
C LYS A 270 10.25 24.00 -1.04
N GLN A 271 11.41 23.85 -1.67
CA GLN A 271 12.45 24.88 -1.70
C GLN A 271 11.97 26.14 -2.41
N VAL A 272 11.37 25.99 -3.60
CA VAL A 272 10.86 27.14 -4.36
C VAL A 272 9.68 27.78 -3.64
N TYR A 273 8.78 27.00 -3.01
CA TYR A 273 7.69 27.57 -2.23
C TYR A 273 8.19 28.45 -1.06
N ALA A 274 9.32 28.09 -0.43
CA ALA A 274 9.91 28.91 0.62
C ALA A 274 10.50 30.23 0.11
N GLN A 275 10.96 30.28 -1.13
CA GLN A 275 11.56 31.47 -1.75
C GLN A 275 10.52 32.37 -2.44
N ASN A 276 9.58 31.76 -3.18
CA ASN A 276 8.54 32.46 -3.94
C ASN A 276 7.17 31.74 -3.85
N PRO A 277 6.43 31.92 -2.75
CA PRO A 277 5.12 31.29 -2.56
C PRO A 277 4.09 31.68 -3.63
N ALA A 278 4.15 32.91 -4.16
CA ALA A 278 3.16 33.41 -5.11
C ALA A 278 3.25 32.64 -6.44
N GLN A 279 4.46 32.44 -6.95
CA GLN A 279 4.71 31.68 -8.18
C GLN A 279 4.22 30.23 -8.06
N LEU A 280 4.48 29.56 -6.94
CA LEU A 280 4.03 28.19 -6.72
C LEU A 280 2.51 28.07 -6.55
N LYS A 281 1.86 29.03 -5.88
CA LYS A 281 0.40 29.06 -5.79
C LYS A 281 -0.26 29.21 -7.15
N GLU A 282 0.32 30.02 -8.04
CA GLU A 282 -0.16 30.14 -9.42
C GLU A 282 0.00 28.82 -10.18
N LEU A 283 1.17 28.17 -10.07
CA LEU A 283 1.41 26.85 -10.65
C LEU A 283 0.40 25.81 -10.15
N TYR A 284 0.14 25.77 -8.84
CA TYR A 284 -0.83 24.86 -8.24
C TYR A 284 -2.26 25.12 -8.74
N ALA A 285 -2.66 26.38 -8.88
CA ALA A 285 -3.95 26.74 -9.47
C ALA A 285 -4.06 26.28 -10.93
N LYS A 286 -3.00 26.46 -11.74
CA LYS A 286 -2.93 25.94 -13.12
C LYS A 286 -3.04 24.42 -13.15
N ALA A 287 -2.33 23.73 -12.25
CA ALA A 287 -2.35 22.27 -12.13
C ALA A 287 -3.76 21.73 -11.83
N LEU A 288 -4.47 22.32 -10.86
CA LEU A 288 -5.85 21.93 -10.54
C LEU A 288 -6.84 22.26 -11.68
N LYS A 289 -6.65 23.38 -12.38
CA LYS A 289 -7.43 23.72 -13.57
C LYS A 289 -7.21 22.68 -14.68
N TYR A 290 -5.97 22.28 -14.92
CA TYR A 290 -5.64 21.23 -15.88
C TYR A 290 -6.26 19.88 -15.48
N GLN A 291 -6.19 19.51 -14.20
CA GLN A 291 -6.84 18.30 -13.68
C GLN A 291 -8.35 18.31 -13.96
N LYS A 292 -9.02 19.45 -13.77
CA LYS A 292 -10.45 19.60 -14.08
C LYS A 292 -10.75 19.39 -15.58
N GLU A 293 -9.96 19.99 -16.46
CA GLU A 293 -10.11 19.83 -17.91
C GLU A 293 -9.94 18.35 -18.34
N LEU A 294 -8.94 17.64 -17.79
CA LEU A 294 -8.76 16.21 -18.04
C LEU A 294 -9.96 15.37 -17.59
N ASN A 295 -10.53 15.70 -16.43
CA ASN A 295 -11.70 15.02 -15.88
C ASN A 295 -12.94 15.23 -16.76
N GLU A 296 -13.16 16.45 -17.25
CA GLU A 296 -14.25 16.76 -18.19
C GLU A 296 -14.08 16.02 -19.53
N LEU A 297 -12.84 15.96 -20.04
CA LEU A 297 -12.50 15.21 -21.26
C LEU A 297 -12.50 13.69 -21.04
N LYS A 298 -12.50 13.21 -19.78
CA LYS A 298 -12.39 11.78 -19.43
C LYS A 298 -11.19 11.08 -20.09
N ILE A 299 -10.07 11.80 -20.20
CA ILE A 299 -8.77 11.32 -20.69
C ILE A 299 -7.71 11.45 -19.58
N THR A 300 -6.51 10.95 -19.85
CA THR A 300 -5.36 11.08 -18.94
C THR A 300 -4.26 11.91 -19.57
N ASP A 301 -3.36 12.46 -18.76
CA ASP A 301 -2.25 13.31 -19.22
C ASP A 301 -1.42 12.64 -20.34
N ASP A 302 -1.15 11.33 -20.23
CA ASP A 302 -0.40 10.57 -21.23
C ASP A 302 -1.07 10.54 -22.62
N MET A 303 -2.32 10.98 -22.72
CA MET A 303 -3.10 11.03 -23.97
C MET A 303 -3.17 12.41 -24.60
N VAL A 304 -2.88 13.49 -23.87
CA VAL A 304 -3.15 14.87 -24.33
C VAL A 304 -2.37 15.24 -25.58
N GLU A 305 -1.11 14.80 -25.65
CA GLU A 305 -0.24 15.01 -26.81
C GLU A 305 -0.36 13.92 -27.87
N ARG A 306 -1.08 12.83 -27.60
CA ARG A 306 -1.21 11.73 -28.56
C ARG A 306 -2.11 12.13 -29.71
N ARG A 307 -1.70 11.74 -30.92
CA ARG A 307 -2.57 11.73 -32.10
C ARG A 307 -3.01 10.29 -32.34
N VAL A 308 -4.32 10.06 -32.33
CA VAL A 308 -4.90 8.74 -32.58
C VAL A 308 -5.41 8.70 -34.01
N SER A 309 -4.85 7.79 -34.82
CA SER A 309 -5.34 7.56 -36.18
C SER A 309 -6.54 6.60 -36.18
N PHE A 310 -7.32 6.60 -37.26
CA PHE A 310 -8.41 5.63 -37.44
C PHE A 310 -7.88 4.18 -37.47
N THR A 311 -6.75 3.92 -38.13
CA THR A 311 -6.14 2.58 -38.20
C THR A 311 -5.74 2.02 -36.84
N GLN A 312 -5.28 2.87 -35.91
CA GLN A 312 -4.99 2.50 -34.53
C GLN A 312 -6.24 2.11 -33.72
N LEU A 313 -7.44 2.40 -34.23
CA LEU A 313 -8.69 2.00 -33.59
C LEU A 313 -9.20 0.64 -34.07
N ILE A 314 -8.80 0.17 -35.25
CA ILE A 314 -9.33 -1.04 -35.88
C ILE A 314 -8.74 -2.30 -35.24
N SER A 315 -7.40 -2.42 -35.21
CA SER A 315 -6.71 -3.62 -34.69
C SER A 315 -7.13 -4.02 -33.26
N PRO A 316 -7.26 -3.09 -32.29
CA PRO A 316 -7.73 -3.43 -30.96
C PRO A 316 -9.15 -4.03 -30.93
N VAL A 317 -10.04 -3.63 -31.84
CA VAL A 317 -11.41 -4.15 -31.89
C VAL A 317 -11.40 -5.64 -32.19
N PHE A 318 -10.63 -6.06 -33.20
CA PHE A 318 -10.47 -7.48 -33.52
C PHE A 318 -9.87 -8.26 -32.35
N ALA A 319 -8.85 -7.71 -31.68
CA ALA A 319 -8.26 -8.33 -30.50
C ALA A 319 -9.27 -8.49 -29.35
N PHE A 320 -10.10 -7.49 -29.09
CA PHE A 320 -11.15 -7.56 -28.07
C PHE A 320 -12.20 -8.62 -28.43
N ILE A 321 -12.67 -8.68 -29.68
CA ILE A 321 -13.64 -9.69 -30.12
C ILE A 321 -13.06 -11.10 -29.98
N LEU A 322 -11.85 -11.32 -30.49
CA LEU A 322 -11.19 -12.62 -30.46
C LEU A 322 -10.96 -13.12 -29.03
N THR A 323 -10.62 -12.22 -28.11
CA THR A 323 -10.33 -12.58 -26.72
C THR A 323 -11.54 -12.44 -25.78
N PHE A 324 -12.70 -12.04 -26.29
CA PHE A 324 -13.91 -11.86 -25.49
C PHE A 324 -14.37 -13.15 -24.78
N PRO A 325 -14.34 -14.35 -25.38
CA PRO A 325 -14.72 -15.58 -24.68
C PRO A 325 -13.85 -15.85 -23.44
N LEU A 326 -12.54 -15.57 -23.54
CA LEU A 326 -11.59 -15.70 -22.43
C LEU A 326 -11.89 -14.69 -21.31
N PHE A 327 -12.26 -13.45 -21.69
CA PHE A 327 -12.73 -12.44 -20.75
C PHE A 327 -14.01 -12.89 -20.04
N VAL A 328 -15.01 -13.41 -20.77
CA VAL A 328 -16.27 -13.87 -20.20
C VAL A 328 -16.03 -15.00 -19.20
N TYR A 329 -15.17 -15.97 -19.54
CA TYR A 329 -14.78 -17.03 -18.60
C TYR A 329 -14.18 -16.44 -17.31
N GLY A 330 -13.17 -15.57 -17.42
CA GLY A 330 -12.57 -14.95 -16.24
C GLY A 330 -13.53 -14.06 -15.44
N PHE A 331 -14.39 -13.32 -16.13
CA PHE A 331 -15.39 -12.43 -15.53
C PHE A 331 -16.45 -13.21 -14.75
N LEU A 332 -17.04 -14.25 -15.34
CA LEU A 332 -18.12 -15.01 -14.71
C LEU A 332 -17.66 -15.70 -13.43
N HIS A 333 -16.45 -16.26 -13.40
CA HIS A 333 -15.90 -16.90 -12.20
C HIS A 333 -15.53 -15.91 -11.09
N HIS A 334 -15.39 -14.62 -11.41
CA HIS A 334 -14.91 -13.61 -10.47
C HIS A 334 -15.90 -12.45 -10.24
N VAL A 335 -17.10 -12.51 -10.84
CA VAL A 335 -18.14 -11.48 -10.66
C VAL A 335 -18.59 -11.39 -9.20
N ILE A 336 -18.68 -12.54 -8.52
CA ILE A 336 -19.04 -12.63 -7.09
C ILE A 336 -17.95 -12.01 -6.21
N PRO A 337 -16.67 -12.48 -6.22
CA PRO A 337 -15.61 -11.91 -5.39
C PRO A 337 -15.29 -10.45 -5.74
N TYR A 338 -15.57 -10.00 -6.95
CA TYR A 338 -15.41 -8.59 -7.34
C TYR A 338 -16.50 -7.67 -6.76
N ASN A 339 -17.76 -8.11 -6.71
CA ASN A 339 -18.89 -7.25 -6.34
C ASN A 339 -19.29 -7.35 -4.87
N ILE A 340 -19.23 -8.53 -4.24
CA ILE A 340 -19.67 -8.70 -2.84
C ILE A 340 -18.95 -7.75 -1.88
N PRO A 341 -17.60 -7.67 -1.87
CA PRO A 341 -16.93 -6.77 -0.92
C PRO A 341 -17.33 -5.32 -1.13
N LYS A 342 -17.52 -4.88 -2.38
CA LYS A 342 -17.96 -3.52 -2.72
C LYS A 342 -19.37 -3.22 -2.23
N LEU A 343 -20.26 -4.21 -2.24
CA LEU A 343 -21.61 -4.05 -1.69
C LEU A 343 -21.57 -3.92 -0.17
N LEU A 344 -20.74 -4.70 0.51
CA LEU A 344 -20.58 -4.66 1.95
C LEU A 344 -19.94 -3.34 2.41
N THR A 345 -18.94 -2.84 1.69
CA THR A 345 -18.22 -1.61 2.07
C THR A 345 -19.04 -0.34 1.87
N ARG A 346 -20.14 -0.36 1.09
CA ARG A 346 -21.05 0.80 0.96
C ARG A 346 -21.59 1.31 2.30
N LYS A 347 -21.72 0.43 3.30
CA LYS A 347 -22.18 0.78 4.66
C LYS A 347 -21.06 1.31 5.57
N ILE A 348 -19.81 1.20 5.15
CA ILE A 348 -18.64 1.60 5.94
C ILE A 348 -18.27 3.04 5.57
N LYS A 349 -18.44 3.96 6.53
CA LYS A 349 -18.13 5.39 6.35
C LYS A 349 -16.65 5.64 6.04
N ASP A 350 -15.76 4.90 6.72
CA ASP A 350 -14.32 5.01 6.52
C ASP A 350 -13.89 4.32 5.22
N ARG A 351 -13.52 5.12 4.21
CA ARG A 351 -13.11 4.62 2.89
C ARG A 351 -11.79 3.86 2.93
N LEU A 352 -10.91 4.12 3.89
CA LEU A 352 -9.61 3.44 4.00
C LEU A 352 -9.74 1.99 4.45
N LEU A 353 -10.90 1.61 5.00
CA LEU A 353 -11.19 0.21 5.30
C LEU A 353 -11.69 -0.58 4.08
N HIS A 354 -12.11 0.09 3.00
CA HIS A 354 -12.68 -0.60 1.82
C HIS A 354 -11.67 -1.54 1.16
N PRO A 355 -10.41 -1.12 0.89
CA PRO A 355 -9.36 -1.99 0.36
C PRO A 355 -9.10 -3.21 1.26
N SER A 356 -9.05 -2.97 2.58
CA SER A 356 -8.82 -4.01 3.57
C SER A 356 -9.92 -5.06 3.61
N VAL A 357 -11.19 -4.63 3.58
CA VAL A 357 -12.34 -5.55 3.49
C VAL A 357 -12.31 -6.30 2.17
N PHE A 358 -11.98 -5.62 1.06
CA PHE A 358 -11.88 -6.25 -0.25
C PHE A 358 -10.83 -7.37 -0.26
N VAL A 359 -9.62 -7.10 0.23
CA VAL A 359 -8.53 -8.08 0.29
C VAL A 359 -8.84 -9.19 1.28
N GLY A 360 -9.18 -8.85 2.52
CA GLY A 360 -9.42 -9.83 3.58
C GLY A 360 -10.53 -10.81 3.22
N LEU A 361 -11.66 -10.30 2.73
CA LEU A 361 -12.80 -11.14 2.35
C LEU A 361 -12.50 -12.03 1.15
N ASN A 362 -11.80 -11.51 0.13
CA ASN A 362 -11.45 -12.29 -1.04
C ASN A 362 -10.38 -13.33 -0.76
N ALA A 363 -9.29 -12.95 -0.11
CA ALA A 363 -8.14 -13.82 0.13
C ALA A 363 -8.44 -14.93 1.14
N LEU A 364 -9.29 -14.67 2.15
CA LEU A 364 -9.57 -15.64 3.21
C LEU A 364 -10.84 -16.46 2.98
N ILE A 365 -11.83 -15.93 2.25
CA ILE A 365 -13.18 -16.53 2.19
C ILE A 365 -13.62 -16.75 0.75
N LEU A 366 -13.90 -15.68 -0.01
CA LEU A 366 -14.65 -15.81 -1.26
C LEU A 366 -13.87 -16.58 -2.33
N ILE A 367 -12.60 -16.26 -2.57
CA ILE A 367 -11.81 -16.95 -3.60
C ILE A 367 -11.55 -18.41 -3.20
N PRO A 368 -11.01 -18.72 -2.00
CA PRO A 368 -10.82 -20.11 -1.60
C PRO A 368 -12.12 -20.95 -1.65
N LEU A 369 -13.22 -20.41 -1.13
CA LEU A 369 -14.51 -21.12 -1.11
C LEU A 369 -15.02 -21.41 -2.52
N LEU A 370 -15.07 -20.39 -3.39
CA LEU A 370 -15.55 -20.56 -4.75
C LEU A 370 -14.64 -21.48 -5.56
N TYR A 371 -13.33 -21.41 -5.38
CA TYR A 371 -12.39 -22.28 -6.09
C TYR A 371 -12.55 -23.74 -5.68
N ILE A 372 -12.81 -24.01 -4.38
CA ILE A 372 -13.14 -25.37 -3.90
C ILE A 372 -14.46 -25.85 -4.53
N ILE A 373 -15.49 -25.00 -4.56
CA ILE A 373 -16.78 -25.35 -5.19
C ILE A 373 -16.60 -25.67 -6.67
N TYR A 374 -15.88 -24.81 -7.41
CA TYR A 374 -15.60 -24.99 -8.83
C TYR A 374 -14.76 -26.24 -9.09
N PHE A 375 -13.76 -26.52 -8.24
CA PHE A 375 -12.96 -27.73 -8.31
C PHE A 375 -13.81 -28.99 -8.11
N ILE A 376 -14.64 -29.04 -7.06
CA ILE A 376 -15.53 -30.18 -6.78
C ILE A 376 -16.54 -30.37 -7.91
N LEU A 377 -17.16 -29.30 -8.40
CA LEU A 377 -18.10 -29.37 -9.51
C LEU A 377 -17.44 -29.94 -10.78
N CYS A 378 -16.24 -29.46 -11.11
CA CYS A 378 -15.46 -29.98 -12.23
C CYS A 378 -15.08 -31.44 -12.04
N LEU A 379 -14.69 -31.84 -10.83
CA LEU A 379 -14.35 -33.22 -10.50
C LEU A 379 -15.54 -34.17 -10.66
N VAL A 380 -16.73 -33.77 -10.20
CA VAL A 380 -17.96 -34.58 -10.32
C VAL A 380 -18.38 -34.74 -11.78
N ILE A 381 -18.30 -33.66 -12.58
CA ILE A 381 -18.71 -33.68 -14.00
C ILE A 381 -17.70 -34.44 -14.86
N SER A 382 -16.41 -34.11 -14.73
CA SER A 382 -15.36 -34.70 -15.58
C SER A 382 -14.92 -36.09 -15.14
N LYS A 383 -15.21 -36.46 -13.88
CA LYS A 383 -14.71 -37.67 -13.21
C LYS A 383 -13.18 -37.84 -13.28
N SER A 384 -12.45 -36.74 -13.49
CA SER A 384 -11.00 -36.73 -13.66
C SER A 384 -10.36 -35.71 -12.74
N LEU A 385 -9.52 -36.20 -11.84
CA LEU A 385 -8.77 -35.36 -10.91
C LEU A 385 -7.80 -34.43 -11.65
N ILE A 386 -7.19 -34.91 -12.73
CA ILE A 386 -6.26 -34.14 -13.57
C ILE A 386 -6.99 -32.94 -14.20
N ILE A 387 -8.19 -33.17 -14.77
CA ILE A 387 -8.98 -32.11 -15.39
C ILE A 387 -9.39 -31.07 -14.34
N ALA A 388 -9.84 -31.50 -13.16
CA ALA A 388 -10.20 -30.60 -12.07
C ALA A 388 -9.02 -29.73 -11.60
N PHE A 389 -7.81 -30.30 -11.50
CA PHE A 389 -6.61 -29.54 -11.14
C PHE A 389 -6.20 -28.55 -12.24
N ILE A 390 -6.21 -28.95 -13.51
CA ILE A 390 -5.95 -28.04 -14.64
C ILE A 390 -6.93 -26.88 -14.59
N TYR A 391 -8.22 -27.16 -14.39
CA TYR A 391 -9.26 -26.17 -14.27
C TYR A 391 -9.00 -25.21 -13.09
N LEU A 392 -8.66 -25.72 -11.91
CA LEU A 392 -8.32 -24.89 -10.75
C LEU A 392 -7.15 -23.93 -11.02
N VAL A 393 -6.12 -24.39 -11.75
CA VAL A 393 -4.97 -23.55 -12.15
C VAL A 393 -5.37 -22.47 -13.15
N THR A 394 -6.35 -22.73 -14.03
CA THR A 394 -6.83 -21.73 -14.98
C THR A 394 -7.58 -20.57 -14.31
N LEU A 395 -8.31 -20.81 -13.22
CA LEU A 395 -9.13 -19.78 -12.55
C LEU A 395 -8.38 -18.47 -12.24
N PRO A 396 -7.24 -18.48 -11.50
CA PRO A 396 -6.52 -17.24 -11.20
C PRO A 396 -5.90 -16.59 -12.45
N LEU A 397 -5.46 -17.38 -13.44
CA LEU A 397 -4.91 -16.87 -14.69
C LEU A 397 -5.95 -16.06 -15.47
N PHE A 398 -7.16 -16.61 -15.58
CA PHE A 398 -8.26 -15.93 -16.26
C PHE A 398 -8.86 -14.79 -15.44
N ALA A 399 -8.76 -14.82 -14.10
CA ALA A 399 -9.07 -13.66 -13.27
C ALA A 399 -8.17 -12.46 -13.64
N ARG A 400 -6.85 -12.69 -13.70
CA ARG A 400 -5.87 -11.67 -14.09
C ARG A 400 -6.08 -11.23 -15.53
N PHE A 401 -6.37 -12.16 -16.44
CA PHE A 401 -6.73 -11.86 -17.83
C PHE A 401 -7.94 -10.93 -17.91
N ALA A 402 -9.03 -11.23 -17.16
CA ALA A 402 -10.24 -10.42 -17.19
C ALA A 402 -10.00 -8.99 -16.66
N LEU A 403 -9.17 -8.84 -15.62
CA LEU A 403 -8.75 -7.53 -15.12
C LEU A 403 -7.94 -6.75 -16.15
N TYR A 404 -7.01 -7.43 -16.83
CA TYR A 404 -6.19 -6.84 -17.89
C TYR A 404 -7.05 -6.42 -19.09
N TYR A 405 -7.91 -7.31 -19.59
CA TYR A 405 -8.87 -7.04 -20.67
C TYR A 405 -9.71 -5.79 -20.34
N ARG A 406 -10.28 -5.74 -19.13
CA ARG A 406 -11.08 -4.59 -18.66
C ARG A 406 -10.26 -3.29 -18.67
N LYS A 407 -9.02 -3.30 -18.15
CA LYS A 407 -8.14 -2.12 -18.12
C LYS A 407 -7.83 -1.62 -19.53
N HIS A 408 -7.48 -2.53 -20.44
CA HIS A 408 -7.18 -2.20 -21.82
C HIS A 408 -8.40 -1.72 -22.59
N PHE A 409 -9.58 -2.31 -22.35
CA PHE A 409 -10.84 -1.85 -22.91
C PHE A 409 -11.15 -0.41 -22.51
N PHE A 410 -11.03 -0.06 -21.22
CA PHE A 410 -11.25 1.33 -20.80
C PHE A 410 -10.20 2.30 -21.35
N TYR A 411 -8.94 1.90 -21.47
CA TYR A 411 -7.91 2.71 -22.13
C TYR A 411 -8.23 2.93 -23.61
N PHE A 412 -8.71 1.89 -24.31
CA PHE A 412 -9.19 1.98 -25.68
C PHE A 412 -10.38 2.92 -25.83
N MET A 413 -11.35 2.88 -24.92
CA MET A 413 -12.47 3.82 -24.91
C MET A 413 -12.02 5.28 -24.78
N LYS A 414 -10.94 5.56 -24.02
CA LYS A 414 -10.34 6.91 -23.98
C LYS A 414 -9.70 7.30 -25.31
N LYS A 415 -9.05 6.38 -26.04
CA LYS A 415 -8.55 6.63 -27.41
C LYS A 415 -9.67 7.00 -28.38
N ILE A 416 -10.81 6.30 -28.31
CA ILE A 416 -12.00 6.63 -29.11
C ILE A 416 -12.49 8.04 -28.77
N ARG A 417 -12.56 8.42 -27.49
CA ARG A 417 -12.94 9.78 -27.08
C ARG A 417 -11.98 10.82 -27.64
N LEU A 418 -10.67 10.59 -27.53
CA LEU A 418 -9.65 11.48 -28.06
C LEU A 418 -9.78 11.68 -29.58
N TYR A 419 -10.01 10.60 -30.34
CA TYR A 419 -10.28 10.67 -31.77
C TYR A 419 -11.54 11.48 -32.10
N LYS A 420 -12.61 11.35 -31.30
CA LYS A 420 -13.84 12.16 -31.46
C LYS A 420 -13.62 13.64 -31.13
N TYR A 421 -12.85 13.94 -30.08
CA TYR A 421 -12.59 15.33 -29.67
C TYR A 421 -11.73 16.09 -30.68
N GLY A 422 -10.79 15.41 -31.34
CA GLY A 422 -10.05 15.99 -32.47
C GLY A 422 -10.93 16.47 -33.63
N LYS A 423 -12.22 16.07 -33.68
CA LYS A 423 -13.19 16.50 -34.70
C LYS A 423 -14.27 17.45 -34.16
N LYS A 424 -14.71 17.30 -32.90
CA LYS A 424 -15.90 18.00 -32.36
C LYS A 424 -15.66 18.95 -31.18
N CYS A 425 -14.55 18.81 -30.44
CA CYS A 425 -14.26 19.68 -29.28
C CYS A 425 -12.76 20.04 -29.27
N TYR A 426 -12.26 20.50 -30.41
CA TYR A 426 -10.86 20.86 -30.59
C TYR A 426 -10.41 21.88 -29.55
N GLU A 427 -11.20 22.94 -29.33
CA GLU A 427 -10.89 24.00 -28.37
C GLU A 427 -10.65 23.51 -26.95
N LYS A 428 -11.45 22.55 -26.44
CA LYS A 428 -11.26 22.01 -25.09
C LYS A 428 -9.95 21.24 -24.96
N LEU A 429 -9.67 20.38 -25.94
CA LEU A 429 -8.42 19.61 -25.98
C LEU A 429 -7.21 20.53 -26.16
N ASP A 430 -7.36 21.60 -26.94
CA ASP A 430 -6.33 22.59 -27.17
C ASP A 430 -6.03 23.42 -25.92
N ARG A 431 -7.05 23.85 -25.16
CA ARG A 431 -6.85 24.45 -23.84
C ARG A 431 -6.10 23.54 -22.87
N ALA A 432 -6.43 22.24 -22.85
CA ALA A 432 -5.72 21.28 -22.03
C ALA A 432 -4.24 21.13 -22.44
N ARG A 433 -3.93 21.21 -23.74
CA ARG A 433 -2.56 21.21 -24.25
C ARG A 433 -1.78 22.46 -23.83
N HIS A 434 -2.39 23.64 -23.97
CA HIS A 434 -1.79 24.90 -23.53
C HIS A 434 -1.51 24.89 -22.03
N LEU A 435 -2.49 24.53 -21.20
CA LEU A 435 -2.28 24.42 -19.76
C LEU A 435 -1.16 23.43 -19.41
N ARG A 436 -1.10 22.27 -20.07
CA ARG A 436 -0.03 21.30 -19.84
C ARG A 436 1.34 21.88 -20.22
N PHE A 437 1.44 22.52 -21.38
CA PHE A 437 2.66 23.17 -21.84
C PHE A 437 3.12 24.24 -20.83
N ASP A 438 2.23 25.15 -20.45
CA ASP A 438 2.52 26.23 -19.50
C ASP A 438 2.99 25.67 -18.14
N ILE A 439 2.32 24.63 -17.61
CA ILE A 439 2.72 23.96 -16.37
C ILE A 439 4.12 23.36 -16.51
N PHE A 440 4.38 22.63 -17.59
CA PHE A 440 5.65 21.92 -17.77
C PHE A 440 6.80 22.91 -17.94
N GLN A 441 6.60 23.95 -18.74
CA GLN A 441 7.55 25.05 -18.89
C GLN A 441 7.77 25.78 -17.56
N SER A 442 6.71 26.05 -16.79
CA SER A 442 6.84 26.68 -15.48
C SER A 442 7.72 25.87 -14.54
N VAL A 443 7.54 24.54 -14.49
CA VAL A 443 8.37 23.70 -13.62
C VAL A 443 9.78 23.50 -14.17
N ASP A 444 9.95 23.41 -15.50
CA ASP A 444 11.28 23.32 -16.12
C ASP A 444 12.11 24.59 -15.83
N MET A 445 11.50 25.79 -15.78
CA MET A 445 12.18 27.03 -15.40
C MET A 445 12.63 27.02 -13.93
N LEU A 446 11.85 26.42 -13.03
CA LEU A 446 12.23 26.27 -11.61
C LEU A 446 13.43 25.35 -11.37
N TRP A 447 13.86 24.61 -12.40
CA TRP A 447 14.94 23.64 -12.32
C TRP A 447 16.28 24.17 -12.85
N GLN A 448 16.26 25.23 -13.66
CA GLN A 448 17.45 25.79 -14.30
C GLN A 448 18.15 26.87 -13.45
N ASP A 449 17.47 27.35 -12.40
CA ASP A 449 18.00 28.23 -11.35
C ASP A 449 18.33 27.41 -10.08
#